data_AF-A0AB38P5P4-F1
#
_entry.id   AF-A0AB38P5P4-F1
#
_cell.length_a   1.000
_cell.length_b   1.000
_cell.length_c   1.000
_cell.angle_alpha   90.00
_cell.angle_beta   90.00
_cell.angle_gamma   90.00
#
_symmetry.space_group_name_H-M   'P 1'
#
loop_
_entity.id
_entity.type
_entity.pdbx_description
1 polymer ?
#
loop_
_entity_poly.entity_id
_entity_poly.type
_entity_poly.pdbx_seq_one_letter_code
_entity_poly.pdbx_strand_id
1 'polypeptide(L)'
;MGFPSPAMDYVEQQLSPSVLCNIGADSRVLETDIGFAVIEPIEKKTTGDVLLILCDGHTQFAKLMGRSLITDDGEAIEGAALEEVEVLGRVTFFINRAPGDDDCPTI
;
A
#
# COMPACT_ATOMS: atom_id res chain seq x y z
N MET A 1 25.00 44.04 -15.21
CA MET A 1 23.69 43.75 -14.62
C MET A 1 23.58 42.24 -14.49
N GLY A 2 23.47 41.71 -13.28
CA GLY A 2 23.37 40.27 -13.02
C GLY A 2 21.91 39.84 -13.03
N PHE A 3 21.60 38.74 -13.73
CA PHE A 3 20.27 38.13 -13.68
C PHE A 3 19.97 37.71 -12.23
N PRO A 4 18.79 38.05 -11.68
CA PRO A 4 18.36 37.48 -10.42
C PRO A 4 18.32 35.96 -10.59
N SER A 5 19.02 35.24 -9.71
CA SER A 5 19.10 33.78 -9.78
C SER A 5 17.68 33.19 -9.57
N PRO A 6 17.21 32.31 -10.48
CA PRO A 6 15.89 31.67 -10.38
C PRO A 6 15.65 30.87 -9.08
N ALA A 7 16.72 30.60 -8.32
CA ALA A 7 16.69 29.83 -7.09
C ALA A 7 16.06 30.56 -5.89
N MET A 8 15.80 31.88 -5.97
CA MET A 8 15.19 32.60 -4.85
C MET A 8 13.72 32.21 -4.59
N ASP A 9 13.03 31.67 -5.60
CA ASP A 9 11.63 31.24 -5.48
C ASP A 9 11.50 29.72 -5.24
N TYR A 10 12.61 29.02 -4.99
CA TYR A 10 12.55 27.59 -4.69
C TYR A 10 12.08 27.37 -3.26
N VAL A 11 10.84 26.90 -3.12
CA VAL A 11 10.28 26.40 -1.86
C VAL A 11 10.27 24.88 -1.95
N GLU A 12 11.13 24.22 -1.19
CA GLU A 12 11.15 22.76 -1.10
C GLU A 12 9.92 22.29 -0.31
N GLN A 13 9.11 21.43 -0.92
CA GLN A 13 8.02 20.80 -0.20
C GLN A 13 8.59 19.73 0.73
N GLN A 14 8.24 19.80 2.01
CA GLN A 14 8.64 18.77 2.97
C GLN A 14 8.12 17.40 2.51
N LEU A 15 9.05 16.44 2.38
CA LEU A 15 8.70 15.06 2.08
C LEU A 15 7.98 14.45 3.29
N SER A 16 6.73 14.04 3.09
CA SER A 16 5.93 13.33 4.07
C SER A 16 5.45 11.99 3.49
N PRO A 17 5.14 10.99 4.33
CA PRO A 17 4.56 9.73 3.88
C PRO A 17 3.27 9.93 3.08
N SER A 18 2.46 10.93 3.43
CA SER A 18 1.25 11.26 2.69
C SER A 18 1.52 11.71 1.26
N VAL A 19 2.58 12.49 1.04
CA VAL A 19 3.01 12.92 -0.31
C VAL A 19 3.64 11.76 -1.07
N LEU A 20 4.52 10.99 -0.42
CA LEU A 20 5.26 9.89 -1.05
C LEU A 20 4.37 8.71 -1.45
N CYS A 21 3.40 8.37 -0.60
CA CYS A 21 2.48 7.24 -0.81
C CYS A 21 1.12 7.68 -1.35
N ASN A 22 1.00 8.94 -1.78
CA ASN A 22 -0.24 9.52 -2.33
C ASN A 22 -1.48 9.24 -1.45
N ILE A 23 -1.33 9.42 -0.14
CA ILE A 23 -2.40 9.20 0.84
C ILE A 23 -3.34 10.39 0.79
N GLY A 24 -4.55 10.16 0.28
CA GLY A 24 -5.64 11.13 0.17
C GLY A 24 -6.71 10.96 1.25
N ALA A 25 -7.85 11.60 1.04
CA ALA A 25 -8.99 11.57 1.96
C ALA A 25 -9.69 10.21 2.02
N ASP A 26 -9.68 9.46 0.91
CA ASP A 26 -10.35 8.16 0.79
C ASP A 26 -9.41 6.99 1.09
N SER A 27 -8.11 7.27 1.24
CA SER A 27 -7.09 6.31 1.60
C SER A 27 -7.30 5.81 3.03
N ARG A 28 -7.04 4.53 3.26
CA ARG A 28 -7.03 3.92 4.60
C ARG A 28 -5.64 3.36 4.89
N VAL A 29 -5.14 3.61 6.09
CA VAL A 29 -3.87 3.04 6.54
C VAL A 29 -4.18 1.92 7.52
N LEU A 30 -3.70 0.71 7.22
CA LEU A 30 -3.84 -0.47 8.07
C LEU A 30 -2.47 -0.81 8.66
N GLU A 31 -2.42 -1.03 9.96
CA GLU A 31 -1.22 -1.54 10.62
C GLU A 31 -1.02 -3.03 10.29
N THR A 32 0.22 -3.39 10.00
CA THR A 32 0.66 -4.78 9.79
C THR A 32 1.75 -5.11 10.80
N ASP A 33 2.02 -6.40 10.94
CA ASP A 33 3.07 -6.97 11.79
C ASP A 33 4.48 -6.46 11.47
N ILE A 34 4.72 -5.99 10.24
CA ILE A 34 6.00 -5.41 9.80
C ILE A 34 5.96 -3.90 9.54
N GLY A 35 4.82 -3.24 9.70
CA GLY A 35 4.67 -1.82 9.37
C GLY A 35 3.23 -1.41 9.06
N PHE A 36 2.99 -0.88 7.86
CA PHE A 36 1.67 -0.40 7.43
C PHE A 36 1.38 -0.75 5.97
N ALA A 37 0.10 -0.82 5.63
CA ALA A 37 -0.40 -0.91 4.27
C ALA A 37 -1.32 0.29 3.97
N VAL A 38 -1.13 0.92 2.81
CA VAL A 38 -2.02 1.96 2.30
C VAL A 38 -3.03 1.31 1.37
N ILE A 39 -4.31 1.45 1.70
CA ILE A 39 -5.44 0.84 1.01
C ILE A 39 -6.25 1.95 0.34
N GLU A 40 -6.44 1.81 -0.96
CA GLU A 40 -7.25 2.70 -1.78
C GLU A 40 -8.58 2.05 -2.16
N PRO A 41 -9.66 2.85 -2.27
CA PRO A 41 -10.87 2.40 -2.94
C PRO A 41 -10.55 2.08 -4.40
N ILE A 42 -11.30 1.11 -4.95
CA ILE A 42 -10.99 0.54 -6.26
C ILE A 42 -12.27 0.32 -7.05
N GLU A 43 -12.36 0.95 -8.21
CA GLU A 43 -13.45 0.73 -9.17
C GLU A 43 -13.20 -0.50 -10.06
N LYS A 44 -11.94 -0.76 -10.42
CA LYS A 44 -11.56 -1.85 -11.34
C LYS A 44 -10.34 -2.62 -10.84
N LYS A 45 -10.50 -3.94 -10.73
CA LYS A 45 -9.46 -4.90 -10.37
C LYS A 45 -8.66 -5.35 -11.58
N THR A 46 -7.34 -5.33 -11.45
CA THR A 46 -6.40 -5.75 -12.48
C THR A 46 -5.55 -6.90 -11.96
N THR A 47 -5.27 -7.89 -12.81
CA THR A 47 -4.30 -8.94 -12.49
C THR A 47 -2.98 -8.33 -12.04
N GLY A 48 -2.47 -8.78 -10.89
CA GLY A 48 -1.29 -8.25 -10.23
C GLY A 48 -1.59 -7.38 -9.01
N ASP A 49 -2.80 -6.82 -8.92
CA ASP A 49 -3.21 -6.02 -7.77
C ASP A 49 -3.16 -6.85 -6.48
N VAL A 50 -2.62 -6.26 -5.42
CA VAL A 50 -2.72 -6.81 -4.06
C VAL A 50 -3.96 -6.19 -3.41
N LEU A 51 -4.85 -7.02 -2.91
CA LEU A 51 -6.13 -6.62 -2.36
C LEU A 51 -6.17 -6.94 -0.87
N LEU A 52 -6.77 -6.03 -0.10
CA LEU A 52 -7.22 -6.36 1.24
C LEU A 52 -8.58 -7.05 1.11
N ILE A 53 -8.67 -8.28 1.57
CA ILE A 53 -9.88 -9.09 1.50
C ILE A 53 -10.36 -9.47 2.89
N LEU A 54 -11.66 -9.67 3.04
CA LEU A 54 -12.31 -10.29 4.18
C LEU A 54 -12.78 -11.68 3.73
N CYS A 55 -12.21 -12.72 4.34
CA CYS A 55 -12.55 -14.13 4.10
C CYS A 55 -12.75 -14.80 5.46
N ASP A 56 -13.84 -15.54 5.63
CA ASP A 56 -14.15 -16.24 6.89
C ASP A 56 -14.10 -15.36 8.16
N GLY A 57 -14.43 -14.06 8.02
CA GLY A 57 -14.38 -13.10 9.12
C GLY A 57 -12.97 -12.57 9.46
N HIS A 58 -11.95 -12.97 8.71
CA HIS A 58 -10.58 -12.52 8.87
C HIS A 58 -10.15 -11.65 7.68
N THR A 59 -9.45 -10.55 7.98
CA THR A 59 -8.86 -9.71 6.94
C THR A 59 -7.46 -10.21 6.60
N GLN A 60 -7.17 -10.41 5.33
CA GLN A 60 -5.85 -10.78 4.84
C GLN A 60 -5.55 -10.13 3.49
N PHE A 61 -4.29 -10.20 3.08
CA PHE A 61 -3.88 -9.74 1.76
C PHE A 61 -3.90 -10.90 0.76
N ALA A 62 -4.41 -10.63 -0.44
CA ALA A 62 -4.34 -11.59 -1.52
C ALA A 62 -4.05 -10.89 -2.85
N LYS A 63 -3.22 -11.53 -3.67
CA LYS A 63 -2.84 -11.03 -4.99
C LYS A 63 -3.77 -11.60 -6.05
N LEU A 64 -4.40 -10.72 -6.82
CA LEU A 64 -5.26 -11.12 -7.92
C LEU A 64 -4.43 -11.69 -9.08
N MET A 65 -4.64 -12.95 -9.42
CA MET A 65 -3.99 -13.64 -10.52
C MET A 65 -5.05 -14.22 -11.46
N GLY A 66 -5.36 -13.49 -12.54
CA GLY A 66 -6.38 -13.90 -13.49
C GLY A 66 -7.77 -13.87 -12.85
N ARG A 67 -8.29 -15.04 -12.47
CA ARG A 67 -9.58 -15.20 -11.79
C ARG A 67 -9.45 -15.73 -10.37
N SER A 68 -8.24 -15.73 -9.83
CA SER A 68 -7.89 -16.36 -8.56
C SER A 68 -7.29 -15.32 -7.62
N LEU A 69 -7.51 -15.48 -6.33
CA LEU A 69 -6.82 -14.69 -5.31
C LEU A 69 -5.75 -15.58 -4.67
N ILE A 70 -4.50 -15.14 -4.71
CA ILE A 70 -3.37 -15.88 -4.12
C ILE A 70 -3.01 -15.23 -2.79
N THR A 71 -3.19 -15.96 -1.69
CA THR A 71 -2.88 -15.50 -0.33
C THR A 71 -1.38 -15.53 -0.07
N ASP A 72 -0.92 -14.94 1.04
CA ASP A 72 0.51 -14.87 1.36
C ASP A 72 1.13 -16.23 1.70
N ASP A 73 0.33 -17.16 2.23
CA ASP A 73 0.70 -18.56 2.46
C ASP A 73 0.83 -19.39 1.17
N GLY A 74 0.39 -18.84 0.03
CA GLY A 74 0.47 -19.46 -1.29
C GLY A 74 -0.76 -20.25 -1.71
N GLU A 75 -1.82 -20.29 -0.91
CA GLU A 75 -3.11 -20.85 -1.30
C GLU A 75 -3.83 -19.99 -2.34
N ALA A 76 -4.64 -20.65 -3.16
CA ALA A 76 -5.44 -20.03 -4.19
C ALA A 76 -6.92 -20.12 -3.81
N ILE A 77 -7.56 -18.97 -3.64
CA ILE A 77 -9.01 -18.87 -3.48
C ILE A 77 -9.62 -18.73 -4.88
N GLU A 78 -10.43 -19.70 -5.26
CA GLU A 78 -10.99 -19.83 -6.61
C GLU A 78 -12.44 -20.36 -6.58
N GLY A 79 -13.15 -20.17 -7.70
CA GLY A 79 -14.48 -20.75 -7.89
C GLY A 79 -15.50 -20.25 -6.87
N ALA A 80 -16.24 -21.16 -6.25
CA ALA A 80 -17.29 -20.82 -5.29
C ALA A 80 -16.76 -20.12 -4.03
N ALA A 81 -15.51 -20.41 -3.61
CA ALA A 81 -14.91 -19.78 -2.43
C ALA A 81 -14.71 -18.26 -2.63
N LEU A 82 -14.56 -17.79 -3.89
CA LEU A 82 -14.48 -16.35 -4.17
C LEU A 82 -15.80 -15.62 -3.93
N GLU A 83 -16.93 -16.32 -3.94
CA GLU A 83 -18.25 -15.70 -3.69
C GLU A 83 -18.40 -15.28 -2.23
N GLU A 84 -17.64 -15.90 -1.33
CA GLU A 84 -17.62 -15.61 0.11
C GLU A 84 -16.57 -14.56 0.48
N VAL A 85 -15.75 -14.12 -0.48
CA VAL A 85 -14.70 -13.12 -0.28
C VAL A 85 -15.21 -11.71 -0.56
N GLU A 86 -15.11 -10.83 0.43
CA GLU A 86 -15.34 -9.39 0.24
C GLU A 86 -14.01 -8.66 0.01
N VAL A 87 -13.93 -7.85 -1.05
CA VAL A 87 -12.75 -7.00 -1.28
C VAL A 87 -12.97 -5.64 -0.65
N LEU A 88 -12.13 -5.29 0.32
CA LEU A 88 -12.21 -4.04 1.07
C LEU A 88 -11.46 -2.89 0.38
N GLY A 89 -10.46 -3.20 -0.44
CA GLY A 89 -9.70 -2.22 -1.21
C GLY A 89 -8.45 -2.79 -1.85
N ARG A 90 -7.73 -1.96 -2.60
CA ARG A 90 -6.43 -2.32 -3.18
C ARG A 90 -5.30 -1.72 -2.36
N VAL A 91 -4.29 -2.52 -2.08
CA VAL A 91 -3.05 -2.04 -1.46
C VAL A 91 -2.17 -1.37 -2.53
N THR A 92 -1.81 -0.12 -2.29
CA THR A 92 -0.92 0.66 -3.17
C THR A 92 0.51 0.71 -2.65
N PHE A 93 0.67 0.72 -1.32
CA PHE A 93 1.98 0.76 -0.68
C PHE A 93 2.03 -0.15 0.54
N PHE A 94 3.18 -0.82 0.71
CA PHE A 94 3.61 -1.41 1.97
C PHE A 94 4.74 -0.55 2.53
N ILE A 95 4.53 -0.03 3.74
CA ILE A 95 5.48 0.82 4.47
C ILE A 95 6.04 -0.04 5.59
N ASN A 96 7.18 -0.68 5.34
CA ASN A 96 7.79 -1.59 6.29
C ASN A 96 8.76 -0.86 7.21
N ARG A 97 8.89 -1.35 8.44
CA ARG A 97 9.95 -0.94 9.36
C ARG A 97 11.30 -1.27 8.71
N ALA A 98 12.25 -0.34 8.85
CA ALA A 98 13.60 -0.60 8.39
C ALA A 98 14.20 -1.76 9.21
N PRO A 99 14.85 -2.74 8.58
CA PRO A 99 15.57 -3.78 9.31
C PRO A 99 16.80 -3.17 9.98
N GLY A 100 16.73 -2.99 11.30
CA GLY A 100 17.86 -2.58 12.14
C GLY A 100 17.80 -1.13 12.63
N ASP A 101 17.54 -0.97 13.93
CA ASP A 101 17.80 0.27 14.69
C ASP A 101 19.13 0.16 15.48
N ASP A 102 19.89 -0.94 15.30
CA ASP A 102 21.10 -1.27 16.06
C ASP A 102 22.41 -1.06 15.27
N ASP A 103 22.35 -0.70 13.97
CA ASP A 103 23.53 -0.47 13.11
C ASP A 103 23.47 0.89 12.36
N CYS A 104 22.56 1.77 12.79
CA CYS A 104 22.55 3.16 12.33
C CYS A 104 23.64 3.92 13.10
N PRO A 105 24.69 4.48 12.47
CA PRO A 105 25.61 5.36 13.18
C PRO A 105 24.83 6.57 13.67
N THR A 106 24.59 6.62 14.98
CA THR A 106 24.05 7.80 15.64
C THR A 106 25.12 8.88 15.56
N ILE A 107 24.75 10.05 15.03
CA ILE A 107 25.63 11.21 14.86
C ILE A 107 25.80 11.93 16.19
#